data_AF-A0A3A0G6T4-F1
#
_entry.id   AF-A0A3A0G6T4-F1
#
_cell.length_a   1.000
_cell.length_b   1.000
_cell.length_c   1.000
_cell.angle_alpha   90.00
_cell.angle_beta   90.00
_cell.angle_gamma   90.00
#
_symmetry.space_group_name_H-M   'P 1'
#
loop_
_entity.id
_entity.type
_entity.pdbx_description
1 polymer ?
#
loop_
_entity_poly.entity_id
_entity_poly.type
_entity_poly.pdbx_seq_one_letter_code
_entity_poly.pdbx_strand_id
1 'polypeptide(L)'
;AGTDSGTFDYFTEAINGKEDACRGDFTSSEDDNVLVQGVSSDENALGFFGLAYYEENKGRLKALAVDDENPANGAGAQIPTAQNVISGSYQPLSRPLFIYVRKDSLQRPEIKAFVKFYLDNAKSLVSEVGYVPLPDKVYTLAMQRFEKGLTGSIFSSGGSQVGVTLEELLSAEASKQG
;
A
#
# COMPACT_ATOMS: atom_id res chain seq x y z
N ALA A 1 -9.43 1.05 -12.20
CA ALA A 1 -8.37 0.07 -12.52
C ALA A 1 -8.93 -1.04 -13.40
N GLY A 2 -8.07 -1.81 -14.06
CA GLY A 2 -8.46 -2.98 -14.84
C GLY A 2 -8.81 -4.18 -13.96
N THR A 3 -9.57 -5.13 -14.51
CA THR A 3 -10.11 -6.27 -13.73
C THR A 3 -9.06 -7.31 -13.35
N ASP A 4 -7.90 -7.32 -14.01
CA ASP A 4 -6.79 -8.22 -13.69
C ASP A 4 -5.76 -7.54 -12.78
N SER A 5 -6.09 -6.36 -12.23
CA SER A 5 -5.18 -5.57 -11.40
C SER A 5 -5.42 -5.80 -9.91
N GLY A 6 -4.33 -5.92 -9.15
CA GLY A 6 -4.42 -6.01 -7.68
C GLY A 6 -5.05 -4.77 -7.02
N THR A 7 -5.18 -3.65 -7.74
CA THR A 7 -5.93 -2.46 -7.29
C THR A 7 -7.44 -2.70 -7.32
N PHE A 8 -7.93 -3.40 -8.35
CA PHE A 8 -9.34 -3.79 -8.46
C PHE A 8 -9.73 -4.82 -7.40
N ASP A 9 -8.93 -5.87 -7.23
CA ASP A 9 -9.14 -6.90 -6.21
C ASP A 9 -9.25 -6.26 -4.82
N TYR A 10 -8.30 -5.39 -4.49
CA TYR A 10 -8.25 -4.73 -3.19
C TYR A 10 -9.42 -3.78 -2.97
N PHE A 11 -9.77 -2.96 -3.97
CA PHE A 11 -10.88 -2.03 -3.83
C PHE A 11 -12.20 -2.79 -3.61
N THR A 12 -12.45 -3.84 -4.38
CA THR A 12 -13.69 -4.64 -4.26
C THR A 12 -13.74 -5.42 -2.94
N GLU A 13 -12.62 -5.99 -2.49
CA GLU A 13 -12.53 -6.60 -1.17
C GLU A 13 -12.79 -5.59 -0.05
N ALA A 14 -12.09 -4.45 -0.06
CA ALA A 14 -12.14 -3.48 1.02
C ALA A 14 -13.46 -2.70 1.10
N ILE A 15 -14.07 -2.38 -0.06
CA ILE A 15 -15.28 -1.56 -0.12
C ILE A 15 -16.55 -2.41 -0.26
N ASN A 16 -16.51 -3.49 -1.05
CA ASN A 16 -17.68 -4.32 -1.31
C ASN A 16 -17.68 -5.61 -0.48
N GLY A 17 -16.61 -5.88 0.28
CA GLY A 17 -16.49 -7.02 1.18
C GLY A 17 -16.08 -8.34 0.51
N LYS A 18 -15.80 -8.32 -0.80
CA LYS A 18 -15.40 -9.51 -1.57
C LYS A 18 -14.64 -9.11 -2.84
N GLU A 19 -13.53 -9.78 -3.11
CA GLU A 19 -12.82 -9.68 -4.40
C GLU A 19 -13.77 -9.93 -5.57
N ASP A 20 -13.52 -9.26 -6.70
CA ASP A 20 -14.32 -9.28 -7.93
C ASP A 20 -15.78 -8.82 -7.80
N ALA A 21 -16.23 -8.40 -6.62
CA ALA A 21 -17.58 -7.94 -6.42
C ALA A 21 -17.76 -6.52 -6.97
N CYS A 22 -17.86 -6.38 -8.30
CA CYS A 22 -18.20 -5.12 -8.96
C CYS A 22 -19.26 -5.37 -10.04
N ARG A 23 -20.03 -4.32 -10.38
CA ARG A 23 -20.92 -4.34 -11.55
C ARG A 23 -20.07 -4.41 -12.83
N GLY A 24 -20.59 -4.97 -13.91
CA GLY A 24 -19.85 -5.14 -15.17
C GLY A 24 -19.93 -3.95 -16.13
N ASP A 25 -20.78 -2.98 -15.84
CA ASP A 25 -21.06 -1.79 -16.66
C ASP A 25 -20.25 -0.57 -16.18
N PHE A 26 -18.94 -0.71 -16.26
CA PHE A 26 -17.96 0.35 -16.05
C PHE A 26 -16.89 0.30 -17.14
N THR A 27 -16.15 1.39 -17.30
CA THR A 27 -14.97 1.40 -18.17
C THR A 27 -13.75 0.97 -17.35
N SER A 28 -13.16 -0.16 -17.71
CA SER A 28 -11.91 -0.64 -17.12
C SER A 28 -10.72 -0.27 -17.99
N SER A 29 -9.56 -0.06 -17.36
CA SER A 29 -8.28 0.18 -18.06
C SER A 29 -7.13 -0.19 -17.13
N GLU A 30 -6.13 -0.87 -17.68
CA GLU A 30 -4.85 -1.12 -17.03
C GLU A 30 -3.90 0.09 -17.09
N ASP A 31 -4.20 1.06 -17.96
CA ASP A 31 -3.51 2.35 -18.00
C ASP A 31 -4.27 3.35 -17.13
N ASP A 32 -3.68 3.75 -16.01
CA ASP A 32 -4.25 4.73 -15.09
C ASP A 32 -4.41 6.12 -15.72
N ASN A 33 -3.62 6.50 -16.74
CA ASN A 33 -3.81 7.77 -17.44
C ASN A 33 -5.12 7.79 -18.25
N VAL A 34 -5.54 6.64 -18.78
CA VAL A 34 -6.86 6.50 -19.42
C VAL A 34 -7.97 6.70 -18.40
N LEU A 35 -7.78 6.22 -17.16
CA LEU A 35 -8.74 6.43 -16.07
C LEU A 35 -8.81 7.90 -15.64
N VAL A 36 -7.65 8.56 -15.48
CA VAL A 36 -7.57 10.01 -15.22
C VAL A 36 -8.32 10.78 -16.31
N GLN A 37 -8.07 10.46 -17.58
CA GLN A 37 -8.73 11.10 -18.71
C GLN A 37 -10.25 10.90 -18.62
N GLY A 38 -10.71 9.66 -18.41
CA GLY A 38 -12.13 9.32 -18.28
C GLY A 38 -12.81 10.13 -17.17
N VAL A 39 -12.26 10.08 -15.94
CA VAL A 39 -12.82 10.79 -14.79
C VAL A 39 -12.80 12.31 -15.00
N SER A 40 -11.72 12.86 -15.55
CA SER A 40 -11.63 14.30 -15.79
C SER A 40 -12.56 14.83 -16.89
N SER A 41 -13.09 13.95 -17.74
CA SER A 41 -13.90 14.31 -18.91
C SER A 41 -15.42 14.23 -18.68
N ASP A 42 -15.85 13.66 -17.56
CA ASP A 42 -17.26 13.51 -17.20
C ASP A 42 -17.48 13.96 -15.74
N GLU A 43 -18.32 14.97 -15.55
CA GLU A 43 -18.62 15.57 -14.25
C GLU A 43 -19.20 14.56 -13.24
N ASN A 44 -19.84 13.50 -13.72
CA ASN A 44 -20.47 12.48 -12.87
C ASN A 44 -19.62 11.21 -12.72
N ALA A 45 -18.44 11.16 -13.33
CA ALA A 45 -17.59 9.98 -13.26
C ALA A 45 -16.91 9.83 -11.90
N LEU A 46 -16.73 8.56 -11.50
CA LEU A 46 -15.95 8.14 -10.35
C LEU A 46 -14.95 7.08 -10.79
N GLY A 47 -13.77 7.10 -10.19
CA GLY A 47 -12.72 6.13 -10.48
C GLY A 47 -11.80 5.94 -9.29
N PHE A 48 -11.11 4.80 -9.30
CA PHE A 48 -10.07 4.46 -8.34
C PHE A 48 -8.81 4.01 -9.08
N PHE A 49 -7.67 4.55 -8.65
CA PHE A 49 -6.34 4.36 -9.23
C PHE A 49 -5.27 4.82 -8.20
N GLY A 50 -4.00 4.59 -8.50
CA GLY A 50 -2.90 4.91 -7.59
C GLY A 50 -2.80 6.40 -7.22
N LEU A 51 -2.40 6.69 -5.98
CA LEU A 51 -2.30 8.05 -5.43
C LEU A 51 -1.44 8.99 -6.29
N ALA A 52 -0.33 8.53 -6.86
CA ALA A 52 0.54 9.35 -7.69
C ALA A 52 -0.18 9.98 -8.89
N TYR A 53 -1.08 9.23 -9.55
CA TYR A 53 -1.84 9.75 -10.68
C TYR A 53 -2.80 10.86 -10.26
N TYR A 54 -3.37 10.80 -9.06
CA TYR A 54 -4.13 11.91 -8.51
C TYR A 54 -3.22 13.11 -8.20
N GLU A 55 -2.08 12.89 -7.53
CA GLU A 55 -1.11 13.93 -7.17
C GLU A 55 -0.63 14.73 -8.39
N GLU A 56 -0.35 14.05 -9.51
CA GLU A 56 0.04 14.66 -10.78
C GLU A 56 -1.11 15.41 -11.49
N ASN A 57 -2.37 15.11 -11.15
CA ASN A 57 -3.56 15.63 -11.83
C ASN A 57 -4.52 16.38 -10.88
N LYS A 58 -4.04 16.91 -9.75
CA LYS A 58 -4.85 17.67 -8.76
C LYS A 58 -5.65 18.84 -9.35
N GLY A 59 -5.19 19.42 -10.46
CA GLY A 59 -5.92 20.49 -11.16
C GLY A 59 -7.11 20.02 -11.99
N ARG A 60 -7.22 18.71 -12.24
CA ARG A 60 -8.24 18.09 -13.11
C ARG A 60 -9.13 17.11 -12.37
N LEU A 61 -8.72 16.68 -11.19
CA LEU A 61 -9.37 15.64 -10.40
C LEU A 61 -9.69 16.16 -9.00
N LYS A 62 -10.79 15.66 -8.44
CA LYS A 62 -11.16 15.91 -7.05
C LYS A 62 -11.04 14.61 -6.26
N ALA A 63 -10.19 14.58 -5.24
CA ALA A 63 -10.16 13.46 -4.31
C ALA A 63 -11.41 13.45 -3.42
N LEU A 64 -11.90 12.25 -3.14
CA LEU A 64 -12.92 12.02 -2.13
C LEU A 64 -12.23 11.59 -0.82
N ALA A 65 -12.65 12.23 0.28
CA ALA A 65 -12.24 11.80 1.60
C ALA A 65 -12.98 10.51 1.99
N VAL A 66 -12.29 9.63 2.71
CA VAL A 66 -12.83 8.33 3.15
C VAL A 66 -12.86 8.31 4.67
N ASP A 67 -14.01 7.96 5.23
CA ASP A 67 -14.21 7.72 6.65
C ASP A 67 -14.33 6.21 6.84
N ASP A 68 -13.43 5.62 7.63
CA ASP A 68 -13.48 4.19 7.99
C ASP A 68 -14.28 3.94 9.27
N GLU A 69 -14.92 4.98 9.80
CA GLU A 69 -15.69 5.00 11.04
C GLU A 69 -14.89 4.57 12.28
N ASN A 70 -13.56 4.52 12.17
CA ASN A 70 -12.68 4.14 13.25
C ASN A 70 -11.89 5.34 13.78
N PRO A 71 -12.29 5.91 14.93
CA PRO A 71 -11.61 7.07 15.50
C PRO A 71 -10.15 6.81 15.88
N ALA A 72 -9.71 5.55 15.98
CA ALA A 72 -8.31 5.21 16.20
C ALA A 72 -7.41 5.51 14.99
N ASN A 73 -7.97 5.53 13.77
CA ASN A 73 -7.26 5.86 12.54
C ASN A 73 -7.36 7.36 12.21
N GLY A 74 -8.11 8.13 12.97
CA GLY A 74 -8.33 9.56 12.73
C GLY A 74 -9.80 9.91 12.89
N ALA A 75 -10.08 11.15 13.31
CA ALA A 75 -11.46 11.60 13.46
C ALA A 75 -12.03 12.01 12.10
N GLY A 76 -13.06 11.29 11.65
CA GLY A 76 -13.81 11.59 10.43
C GLY A 76 -13.06 11.30 9.14
N ALA A 77 -13.64 11.75 8.02
CA ALA A 77 -13.13 11.46 6.69
C ALA A 77 -11.71 12.01 6.44
N GLN A 78 -10.82 11.14 5.99
CA GLN A 78 -9.43 11.44 5.67
C GLN A 78 -9.22 11.58 4.16
N ILE A 79 -8.44 12.57 3.74
CA ILE A 79 -8.05 12.73 2.33
C ILE A 79 -6.83 11.86 1.98
N PRO A 80 -6.71 11.39 0.72
CA PRO A 80 -5.56 10.60 0.29
C PRO A 80 -4.34 11.49 0.12
N THR A 81 -3.48 11.54 1.15
CA THR A 81 -2.19 12.25 1.11
C THR A 81 -1.09 11.30 1.54
N ALA A 82 0.15 11.57 1.11
CA ALA A 82 1.30 10.78 1.56
C ALA A 82 1.40 10.72 3.10
N GLN A 83 1.09 11.83 3.78
CA GLN A 83 1.06 11.87 5.25
C GLN A 83 0.01 10.92 5.82
N ASN A 84 -1.24 10.98 5.34
CA ASN A 84 -2.32 10.14 5.84
C ASN A 84 -2.12 8.65 5.50
N VAL A 85 -1.46 8.35 4.38
CA VAL A 85 -1.04 7.00 4.02
C VAL A 85 0.03 6.48 4.99
N ILE A 86 1.07 7.28 5.27
CA ILE A 86 2.17 6.87 6.17
C ILE A 86 1.69 6.69 7.61
N SER A 87 0.83 7.60 8.10
CA SER A 87 0.29 7.51 9.46
C SER A 87 -0.74 6.40 9.62
N GLY A 88 -1.18 5.78 8.52
CA GLY A 88 -2.24 4.76 8.54
C GLY A 88 -3.63 5.33 8.77
N SER A 89 -3.85 6.65 8.58
CA SER A 89 -5.15 7.27 8.75
C SER A 89 -6.04 7.16 7.52
N TYR A 90 -5.46 7.01 6.32
CA TYR A 90 -6.24 6.79 5.10
C TYR A 90 -6.58 5.30 4.92
N GLN A 91 -7.56 4.81 5.67
CA GLN A 91 -8.04 3.42 5.59
C GLN A 91 -9.44 3.35 4.96
N PRO A 92 -9.85 2.19 4.41
CA PRO A 92 -9.05 0.99 4.15
C PRO A 92 -8.27 1.08 2.83
N LEU A 93 -8.24 2.23 2.14
CA LEU A 93 -7.69 2.33 0.78
C LEU A 93 -6.18 2.60 0.71
N SER A 94 -5.45 2.42 1.81
CA SER A 94 -3.99 2.38 1.81
C SER A 94 -3.48 1.09 2.44
N ARG A 95 -2.48 0.48 1.79
CA ARG A 95 -1.87 -0.77 2.25
C ARG A 95 -0.36 -0.78 2.05
N PRO A 96 0.38 -1.41 2.97
CA PRO A 96 1.78 -1.74 2.72
C PRO A 96 1.92 -2.79 1.62
N LEU A 97 2.99 -2.70 0.84
CA LEU A 97 3.39 -3.72 -0.12
C LEU A 97 4.52 -4.58 0.46
N PHE A 98 4.49 -5.87 0.15
CA PHE A 98 5.44 -6.85 0.67
C PHE A 98 6.22 -7.53 -0.45
N ILE A 99 7.50 -7.77 -0.18
CA ILE A 99 8.28 -8.76 -0.91
C ILE A 99 8.30 -10.06 -0.10
N TYR A 100 8.05 -11.19 -0.76
CA TYR A 100 8.05 -12.50 -0.12
C TYR A 100 9.30 -13.26 -0.53
N VAL A 101 10.15 -13.57 0.45
CA VAL A 101 11.41 -14.26 0.20
C VAL A 101 11.38 -15.62 0.87
N ARG A 102 11.56 -16.66 0.07
CA ARG A 102 11.68 -18.04 0.58
C ARG A 102 13.02 -18.19 1.29
N LYS A 103 13.00 -18.60 2.57
CA LYS A 103 14.20 -18.73 3.41
C LYS A 103 15.28 -19.60 2.77
N ASP A 104 14.92 -20.74 2.19
CA ASP A 104 15.88 -21.66 1.56
C ASP A 104 16.58 -21.03 0.35
N SER A 105 15.94 -20.09 -0.33
CA SER A 105 16.55 -19.36 -1.45
C SER A 105 17.67 -18.43 -1.02
N LEU A 106 17.78 -18.11 0.28
CA LEU A 106 18.86 -17.27 0.81
C LEU A 106 20.22 -17.97 0.86
N GLN A 107 20.27 -19.28 0.60
CA GLN A 107 21.53 -20.00 0.36
C GLN A 107 22.22 -19.54 -0.93
N ARG A 108 21.47 -18.93 -1.85
CA ARG A 108 21.99 -18.35 -3.09
C ARG A 108 22.49 -16.92 -2.81
N PRO A 109 23.80 -16.63 -2.95
CA PRO A 109 24.36 -15.31 -2.66
C PRO A 109 23.69 -14.19 -3.44
N GLU A 110 23.29 -14.43 -4.69
CA GLU A 110 22.63 -13.46 -5.56
C GLU A 110 21.24 -13.06 -5.06
N ILE A 111 20.47 -13.98 -4.47
CA ILE A 111 19.16 -13.67 -3.89
C ILE A 111 19.34 -12.84 -2.63
N LYS A 112 20.31 -13.21 -1.79
CA LYS A 112 20.64 -12.44 -0.58
C LYS A 112 21.07 -11.02 -0.94
N ALA A 113 21.93 -10.87 -1.95
CA ALA A 113 22.38 -9.58 -2.44
C ALA A 113 21.22 -8.74 -3.01
N PHE A 114 20.33 -9.34 -3.79
CA PHE A 114 19.16 -8.67 -4.33
C PHE A 114 18.24 -8.11 -3.25
N VAL A 115 17.91 -8.89 -2.22
CA VAL A 115 17.02 -8.43 -1.14
C VAL A 115 17.67 -7.30 -0.34
N LYS A 116 18.99 -7.37 -0.08
CA LYS A 116 19.72 -6.28 0.56
C LYS A 116 19.68 -5.00 -0.27
N PHE A 117 20.03 -5.11 -1.55
CA PHE A 117 19.94 -4.00 -2.50
C PHE A 117 18.54 -3.40 -2.53
N TYR A 118 17.49 -4.24 -2.60
CA TYR A 118 16.11 -3.79 -2.58
C TYR A 118 15.83 -2.96 -1.33
N LEU A 119 16.14 -3.46 -0.13
CA LEU A 119 15.85 -2.75 1.12
C LEU A 119 16.69 -1.47 1.28
N ASP A 120 17.95 -1.48 0.84
CA ASP A 120 18.85 -0.32 0.91
C ASP A 120 18.44 0.81 -0.04
N ASN A 121 17.80 0.49 -1.17
CA ASN A 121 17.47 1.44 -2.23
C ASN A 121 15.97 1.71 -2.38
N ALA A 122 15.10 0.93 -1.73
CA ALA A 122 13.65 1.05 -1.89
C ALA A 122 13.17 2.46 -1.59
N LYS A 123 13.64 3.11 -0.52
CA LYS A 123 13.19 4.45 -0.13
C LYS A 123 13.31 5.48 -1.26
N SER A 124 14.42 5.50 -1.99
CA SER A 124 14.61 6.42 -3.11
C SER A 124 13.80 5.98 -4.33
N LEU A 125 13.87 4.70 -4.70
CA LEU A 125 13.30 4.21 -5.94
C LEU A 125 11.77 4.20 -5.94
N VAL A 126 11.11 3.94 -4.81
CA VAL A 126 9.64 3.86 -4.74
C VAL A 126 8.97 5.20 -5.06
N SER A 127 9.64 6.32 -4.73
CA SER A 127 9.12 7.65 -5.00
C SER A 127 9.13 7.99 -6.50
N GLU A 128 10.11 7.44 -7.25
CA GLU A 128 10.23 7.63 -8.70
C GLU A 128 9.12 6.93 -9.49
N VAL A 129 8.51 5.90 -8.91
CA VAL A 129 7.44 5.10 -9.53
C VAL A 129 6.07 5.35 -8.88
N GLY A 130 5.94 6.42 -8.08
CA GLY A 130 4.65 6.88 -7.56
C GLY A 130 4.15 6.19 -6.29
N TYR A 131 5.01 5.45 -5.58
CA TYR A 131 4.69 4.90 -4.26
C TYR A 131 5.16 5.82 -3.13
N VAL A 132 4.49 5.70 -1.98
CA VAL A 132 4.83 6.46 -0.78
C VAL A 132 5.95 5.73 -0.01
N PRO A 133 7.12 6.35 0.21
CA PRO A 133 8.21 5.71 0.93
C PRO A 133 7.85 5.51 2.41
N LEU A 134 8.26 4.36 2.95
CA LEU A 134 8.13 4.06 4.37
C LEU A 134 9.11 4.91 5.23
N PRO A 135 8.86 5.06 6.54
CA PRO A 135 9.83 5.66 7.46
C PRO A 135 11.16 4.88 7.49
N ASP A 136 12.29 5.58 7.70
CA ASP A 136 13.64 5.00 7.74
C ASP A 136 13.79 3.83 8.71
N LYS A 137 13.09 3.94 9.85
CA LYS A 137 13.11 2.92 10.88
C LYS A 137 12.46 1.61 10.41
N VAL A 138 11.45 1.68 9.54
CA VAL A 138 10.81 0.49 8.96
C VAL A 138 11.79 -0.26 8.06
N TYR A 139 12.53 0.44 7.19
CA TYR A 139 13.57 -0.20 6.36
C TYR A 139 14.69 -0.82 7.22
N THR A 140 15.13 -0.09 8.25
CA THR A 140 16.15 -0.59 9.19
C THR A 140 15.68 -1.87 9.90
N LEU A 141 14.46 -1.89 10.42
CA LEU A 141 13.90 -3.06 11.10
C LEU A 141 13.65 -4.22 10.12
N ALA A 142 13.21 -3.94 8.89
CA ALA A 142 13.05 -4.95 7.85
C ALA A 142 14.39 -5.60 7.48
N MET A 143 15.47 -4.81 7.35
CA MET A 143 16.82 -5.33 7.12
C MET A 143 17.27 -6.22 8.30
N GLN A 144 17.10 -5.76 9.54
CA GLN A 144 17.43 -6.57 10.72
C GLN A 144 16.64 -7.89 10.76
N ARG A 145 15.34 -7.84 10.45
CA ARG A 145 14.48 -9.02 10.37
C ARG A 145 14.99 -10.01 9.31
N PHE A 146 15.37 -9.49 8.15
CA PHE A 146 15.96 -10.26 7.06
C PHE A 146 17.29 -10.90 7.45
N GLU A 147 18.21 -10.15 8.06
CA GLU A 147 19.53 -10.64 8.45
C GLU A 147 19.47 -11.71 9.54
N LYS A 148 18.51 -11.61 10.46
CA LYS A 148 18.20 -12.64 11.45
C LYS A 148 17.51 -13.88 10.86
N GLY A 149 17.10 -13.85 9.58
CA GLY A 149 16.46 -14.98 8.91
C GLY A 149 15.12 -15.38 9.52
N LEU A 150 14.40 -14.39 10.07
CA LEU A 150 13.11 -14.59 10.72
C LEU A 150 12.02 -14.86 9.68
N THR A 151 11.15 -15.81 10.00
CA THR A 151 10.04 -16.24 9.13
C THR A 151 8.70 -15.94 9.77
N GLY A 152 7.63 -16.04 8.98
CA GLY A 152 6.27 -15.77 9.44
C GLY A 152 5.84 -14.31 9.23
N SER A 153 4.63 -14.00 9.67
CA SER A 153 4.02 -12.68 9.53
C SER A 153 4.23 -11.83 10.79
N ILE A 154 4.48 -10.54 10.61
CA ILE A 154 4.44 -9.54 11.70
C ILE A 154 3.01 -9.08 12.00
N PHE A 155 2.07 -9.35 11.08
CA PHE A 155 0.65 -9.19 11.29
C PHE A 155 0.12 -10.44 11.96
N SER A 156 -0.41 -10.34 13.18
CA SER A 156 -1.03 -11.47 13.88
C SER A 156 -2.20 -12.00 13.04
N SER A 157 -1.99 -13.14 12.37
CA SER A 157 -2.97 -14.05 11.77
C SER A 157 -4.08 -13.50 10.84
N GLY A 158 -4.04 -12.25 10.34
CA GLY A 158 -5.16 -11.74 9.53
C GLY A 158 -4.93 -10.50 8.64
N GLY A 159 -3.70 -10.17 8.23
CA GLY A 159 -3.44 -9.01 7.37
C GLY A 159 -3.27 -7.69 8.13
N SER A 160 -3.34 -6.55 7.43
CA SER A 160 -3.09 -5.21 7.99
C SER A 160 -3.94 -5.00 9.25
N GLN A 161 -3.29 -4.84 10.41
CA GLN A 161 -4.01 -4.69 11.67
C GLN A 161 -4.43 -3.24 11.86
N VAL A 162 -5.69 -3.08 12.21
CA VAL A 162 -6.33 -1.79 12.43
C VAL A 162 -5.62 -1.03 13.55
N GLY A 163 -5.19 0.21 13.28
CA GLY A 163 -4.55 1.09 14.25
C GLY A 163 -3.11 0.75 14.63
N VAL A 164 -2.43 -0.15 13.89
CA VAL A 164 -1.02 -0.47 14.15
C VAL A 164 -0.19 -0.26 12.89
N THR A 165 0.80 0.62 12.98
CA THR A 165 1.74 0.91 11.90
C THR A 165 2.75 -0.23 11.70
N LEU A 166 3.32 -0.31 10.50
CA LEU A 166 4.43 -1.24 10.24
C LEU A 166 5.60 -1.03 11.21
N GLU A 167 5.87 0.21 11.60
CA GLU A 167 6.95 0.52 12.53
C GLU A 167 6.67 -0.08 13.92
N GLU A 168 5.45 0.03 14.42
CA GLU A 168 5.06 -0.53 15.72
C GLU A 168 5.13 -2.06 15.71
N LEU A 169 4.61 -2.70 14.65
CA LEU A 169 4.67 -4.17 14.51
C LEU A 169 6.11 -4.68 14.49
N LEU A 170 6.97 -4.07 13.68
CA LEU A 170 8.38 -4.45 13.57
C LEU A 170 9.16 -4.13 14.87
N SER A 171 8.87 -3.02 15.53
CA SER A 171 9.52 -2.63 16.80
C SER A 171 9.12 -3.58 17.94
N ALA A 172 7.84 -3.96 18.00
CA ALA A 172 7.33 -4.92 18.98
C ALA A 172 7.95 -6.30 18.78
N GLU A 173 8.15 -6.73 17.54
CA GLU A 173 8.85 -7.97 17.25
C GLU A 173 10.33 -7.91 17.62
N ALA A 174 11.04 -6.83 17.25
CA ALA A 174 12.44 -6.66 17.56
C ALA A 174 12.71 -6.69 19.07
N SER A 175 11.83 -6.07 19.86
CA SER A 175 11.90 -6.06 21.33
C SER A 175 11.71 -7.43 21.97
N LYS A 176 10.99 -8.37 21.34
CA LYS A 176 10.79 -9.74 21.85
C LYS A 176 12.00 -10.66 21.62
N GLN A 177 13.02 -10.18 20.90
CA GLN A 177 14.19 -10.96 20.50
C GLN A 177 15.50 -10.50 21.16
N GLY A 178 15.46 -9.40 21.92
CA GLY A 178 16.57 -8.94 22.76
C GLY A 178 16.47 -9.51 24.16
#